data_AF-A0A350APG2-F1
#
_entry.id   AF-A0A350APG2-F1
#
_cell.length_a   1.000
_cell.length_b   1.000
_cell.length_c   1.000
_cell.angle_alpha   90.00
_cell.angle_beta   90.00
_cell.angle_gamma   90.00
#
_symmetry.space_group_name_H-M   'P 1'
#
loop_
_entity.id
_entity.type
_entity.pdbx_description
1 polymer ?
#
loop_
_entity_poly.entity_id
_entity_poly.type
_entity_poly.pdbx_seq_one_letter_code
_entity_poly.pdbx_strand_id
1 'polypeptide(L)'
;DVPLVLHGASDWEHDRVKEVVSRGISCFNVDTATRLAFVNSLVKAVREQNEISFDVRKLLGDAREAVKETVKQKIKSFGSDGKA
;
A
#
# COMPACT_ATOMS: atom_id res chain seq x y z
N ASP A 1 3.52 -18.25 23.20
CA ASP A 1 4.13 -17.46 22.11
C ASP A 1 3.52 -16.07 22.05
N VAL A 2 4.33 -15.08 21.65
CA VAL A 2 3.92 -13.67 21.51
C VAL A 2 4.06 -13.24 20.06
N PRO A 3 3.03 -12.66 19.42
CA PRO A 3 3.12 -12.11 18.07
C PRO A 3 4.20 -11.03 17.94
N LEU A 4 5.06 -11.14 16.92
CA LEU A 4 6.10 -10.15 16.63
C LEU A 4 5.65 -9.17 15.53
N VAL A 5 6.00 -7.89 15.71
CA VAL A 5 5.64 -6.78 14.82
C VAL A 5 6.87 -6.25 14.11
N LEU A 6 6.79 -6.08 12.78
CA LEU A 6 7.83 -5.47 11.96
C LEU A 6 7.43 -4.04 11.57
N HIS A 7 8.22 -3.07 12.04
CA HIS A 7 8.09 -1.67 11.65
C HIS A 7 8.84 -1.38 10.35
N GLY A 8 8.39 -0.35 9.61
CA GLY A 8 9.09 0.11 8.40
C GLY A 8 8.99 -0.87 7.23
N ALA A 9 7.88 -1.59 7.08
CA ALA A 9 7.72 -2.65 6.08
C ALA A 9 7.28 -2.14 4.69
N SER A 10 7.39 -0.84 4.40
CA SER A 10 6.81 -0.24 3.19
C SER A 10 7.47 -0.72 1.90
N ASP A 11 8.79 -0.90 1.91
CA ASP A 11 9.63 -1.38 0.81
C ASP A 11 9.84 -2.91 0.84
N TRP A 12 9.20 -3.63 1.78
CA TRP A 12 9.37 -5.07 1.90
C TRP A 12 8.51 -5.82 0.90
N GLU A 13 9.14 -6.74 0.17
CA GLU A 13 8.55 -7.56 -0.88
C GLU A 13 9.17 -8.96 -0.93
N HIS A 14 8.48 -9.88 -1.60
CA HIS A 14 8.97 -11.20 -1.99
C HIS A 14 9.68 -12.00 -0.87
N ASP A 15 10.96 -12.32 -1.05
CA ASP A 15 11.68 -13.29 -0.25
C ASP A 15 11.98 -12.80 1.16
N ARG A 16 12.19 -11.48 1.34
CA ARG A 16 12.37 -10.87 2.66
C ARG A 16 11.15 -11.10 3.55
N VAL A 17 9.95 -10.98 2.97
CA VAL A 17 8.69 -11.21 3.69
C VAL A 17 8.57 -12.68 4.09
N LYS A 18 8.80 -13.60 3.14
CA LYS A 18 8.72 -15.05 3.43
C LYS A 18 9.66 -15.46 4.55
N GLU A 19 10.89 -14.93 4.54
CA GLU A 19 11.88 -15.21 5.57
C GLU A 19 11.44 -14.72 6.95
N VAL A 20 10.97 -13.47 7.08
CA VAL A 20 10.63 -12.96 8.42
C VAL A 20 9.33 -13.54 8.97
N VAL A 21 8.40 -13.94 8.10
CA VAL A 21 7.21 -14.70 8.52
C VAL A 21 7.62 -16.06 9.08
N SER A 22 8.55 -16.78 8.45
CA SER A 22 9.04 -18.08 8.97
C SER A 22 9.80 -17.93 10.30
N ARG A 23 10.30 -16.73 10.59
CA ARG A 23 10.95 -16.35 11.86
C ARG A 23 9.98 -15.80 12.91
N GLY A 24 8.67 -15.78 12.66
CA GLY A 24 7.64 -15.43 13.65
C GLY A 24 7.07 -14.01 13.57
N ILE A 25 7.43 -13.20 12.56
CA ILE A 25 6.74 -11.94 12.29
C ILE A 25 5.30 -12.23 11.83
N SER A 26 4.34 -11.56 12.46
CA SER A 26 2.90 -11.74 12.20
C SER A 26 2.15 -10.43 11.96
N CYS A 27 2.81 -9.28 12.13
CA CYS A 27 2.25 -7.96 11.86
C CYS A 27 3.28 -7.07 11.17
N PHE A 28 2.85 -6.32 10.14
CA PHE A 28 3.71 -5.46 9.32
C PHE A 28 3.13 -4.05 9.28
N ASN A 29 3.92 -3.05 9.69
CA ASN A 29 3.49 -1.66 9.59
C ASN A 29 3.94 -1.04 8.26
N VAL A 30 2.98 -0.59 7.46
CA VAL A 30 3.17 0.02 6.14
C VAL A 30 2.49 1.40 6.12
N ASP A 31 3.23 2.44 5.73
CA ASP A 31 2.72 3.82 5.69
C ASP A 31 3.31 4.59 4.50
N THR A 32 4.64 4.60 4.34
CA THR A 32 5.27 5.28 3.21
C THR A 32 4.76 4.78 1.84
N ALA A 33 4.51 3.48 1.68
CA ALA A 33 3.99 2.96 0.42
C ALA A 33 2.57 3.48 0.10
N THR A 34 1.70 3.62 1.10
CA THR A 34 0.34 4.13 0.89
C THR A 34 0.35 5.63 0.60
N ARG A 35 1.20 6.40 1.30
CA ARG A 35 1.40 7.83 0.99
C ARG A 35 1.93 8.06 -0.41
N LEU A 36 2.92 7.28 -0.84
CA LEU A 36 3.48 7.38 -2.19
C LEU A 36 2.43 7.04 -3.26
N ALA A 37 1.65 5.97 -3.06
CA ALA A 37 0.56 5.61 -3.99
C ALA A 37 -0.47 6.75 -4.12
N PHE A 38 -0.84 7.35 -2.99
CA PHE A 38 -1.75 8.48 -2.96
C PHE A 38 -1.19 9.69 -3.71
N VAL A 39 0.01 10.17 -3.34
CA VAL A 39 0.62 11.37 -3.93
C VAL A 39 0.91 11.18 -5.42
N ASN A 40 1.40 10.01 -5.83
CA ASN A 40 1.67 9.72 -7.24
C ASN A 40 0.39 9.74 -8.08
N SER A 41 -0.73 9.25 -7.54
CA SER A 41 -2.02 9.32 -8.22
C SER A 41 -2.48 10.78 -8.41
N LEU A 42 -2.33 11.62 -7.37
CA LEU A 42 -2.63 13.05 -7.46
C LEU A 42 -1.76 13.74 -8.53
N VAL A 43 -0.44 13.54 -8.49
CA VAL A 43 0.50 14.16 -9.44
C VAL A 43 0.19 13.73 -10.87
N LYS A 44 -0.15 12.45 -11.08
CA LYS A 44 -0.54 11.93 -12.38
C LYS A 44 -1.81 12.61 -12.89
N ALA A 45 -2.86 12.67 -12.07
CA ALA A 45 -4.13 13.27 -12.45
C ALA A 45 -4.00 14.77 -12.81
N VAL A 46 -3.15 15.52 -12.09
CA VAL A 46 -2.88 16.94 -12.40
C VAL A 46 -2.12 17.09 -13.71
N ARG A 47 -1.15 16.20 -14.01
CA ARG A 47 -0.34 16.27 -15.23
C ARG A 47 -1.10 15.87 -16.50
N GLU A 48 -2.11 15.00 -16.38
CA GLU A 48 -2.86 14.45 -17.52
C GLU A 48 -4.06 15.31 -17.93
N GLN A 49 -4.45 16.30 -17.13
CA GLN A 49 -5.57 17.19 -17.45
C GLN A 49 -5.08 18.43 -18.23
N ASN A 50 -5.53 18.56 -19.48
CA ASN A 50 -5.29 19.74 -20.32
C ASN A 50 -6.19 20.94 -19.96
N GLU A 51 -7.34 20.69 -19.33
CA GLU A 51 -8.23 21.71 -18.80
C GLU A 51 -8.54 21.42 -17.33
N ILE A 52 -8.53 22.49 -16.54
CA ILE A 52 -8.70 22.43 -15.10
C ILE A 52 -10.16 22.11 -14.77
N SER A 53 -10.47 20.82 -14.65
CA SER A 53 -11.69 20.31 -14.05
C SER A 53 -11.34 19.74 -12.68
N PHE A 54 -11.33 20.61 -11.67
CA PHE A 54 -11.03 20.22 -10.28
C PHE A 54 -12.25 19.58 -9.59
N ASP A 55 -12.82 18.51 -10.15
CA ASP A 55 -13.70 17.66 -9.33
C ASP A 55 -12.83 16.89 -8.31
N VAL A 56 -12.76 17.46 -7.11
CA VAL A 56 -12.00 16.91 -5.98
C VAL A 56 -12.41 15.47 -5.66
N ARG A 57 -13.68 15.10 -5.90
CA ARG A 57 -14.16 13.74 -5.63
C ARG A 57 -13.53 12.73 -6.59
N LYS A 58 -13.35 13.10 -7.86
CA LYS A 58 -12.66 12.26 -8.84
C LYS A 58 -11.19 12.09 -8.46
N LEU A 59 -10.51 13.20 -8.18
CA LEU A 59 -9.09 13.20 -7.81
C LEU A 59 -8.80 12.35 -6.57
N LEU A 60 -9.57 12.56 -5.49
CA LEU A 60 -9.43 11.79 -4.25
C LEU A 60 -9.92 10.34 -4.42
N GLY A 61 -10.90 10.10 -5.29
CA GLY A 61 -11.37 8.77 -5.66
C GLY A 61 -10.28 7.94 -6.32
N ASP A 62 -9.59 8.50 -7.32
CA ASP A 62 -8.47 7.85 -8.02
C ASP A 62 -7.29 7.59 -7.07
N ALA A 63 -6.99 8.55 -6.18
CA ALA A 63 -5.95 8.37 -5.16
C ALA A 63 -6.31 7.27 -4.14
N ARG A 64 -7.59 7.19 -3.72
CA ARG A 64 -8.08 6.11 -2.85
C ARG A 64 -7.96 4.74 -3.51
N GLU A 65 -8.33 4.61 -4.79
CA GLU A 65 -8.20 3.33 -5.49
C GLU A 65 -6.74 2.93 -5.68
N ALA A 66 -5.82 3.87 -5.91
CA ALA A 66 -4.38 3.59 -5.96
C ALA A 66 -3.87 3.04 -4.61
N VAL A 67 -4.23 3.67 -3.48
CA VAL A 67 -3.88 3.19 -2.14
C VAL A 67 -4.45 1.79 -1.89
N LYS A 68 -5.71 1.58 -2.24
CA LYS A 68 -6.39 0.28 -2.09
C LYS A 68 -5.67 -0.82 -2.85
N GLU A 69 -5.21 -0.55 -4.08
CA GLU A 69 -4.45 -1.53 -4.85
C GLU A 69 -3.10 -1.85 -4.21
N THR A 70 -2.36 -0.83 -3.73
CA THR A 70 -1.13 -1.04 -2.96
C THR A 70 -1.37 -1.89 -1.71
N VAL A 71 -2.44 -1.63 -0.96
CA VAL A 71 -2.79 -2.42 0.24
C VAL A 71 -3.13 -3.86 -0.13
N LYS A 72 -3.91 -4.10 -1.20
CA LYS A 72 -4.22 -5.44 -1.69
C LYS A 72 -2.95 -6.22 -2.06
N GLN A 73 -2.01 -5.56 -2.73
CA GLN A 73 -0.71 -6.16 -3.07
C GLN A 73 0.05 -6.54 -1.81
N LYS A 74 0.12 -5.65 -0.81
CA LYS A 74 0.77 -5.96 0.48
C LYS A 74 0.08 -7.10 1.23
N ILE A 75 -1.25 -7.17 1.26
CA ILE A 75 -2.01 -8.30 1.85
C ILE A 75 -1.60 -9.63 1.21
N LYS A 76 -1.52 -9.68 -0.13
CA LYS A 76 -1.07 -10.87 -0.86
C LYS A 76 0.39 -11.19 -0.55
N SER A 77 1.27 -10.20 -0.59
CA SER A 77 2.70 -10.39 -0.31
C SER A 77 2.96 -10.90 1.12
N PHE A 78 2.23 -10.37 2.11
CA PHE A 78 2.33 -10.78 3.51
C PHE A 78 1.57 -12.09 3.81
N GLY A 79 0.82 -12.61 2.84
CA GLY A 79 0.16 -13.92 2.94
C GLY A 79 -1.06 -13.95 3.86
N SER A 80 -1.76 -12.82 4.01
CA SER A 80 -3.03 -12.75 4.77
C SER A 80 -4.29 -12.83 3.88
N ASP A 81 -4.12 -12.91 2.56
CA ASP A 81 -5.23 -13.08 1.62
C ASP A 81 -6.02 -14.38 1.90
N GLY A 82 -7.36 -14.28 1.94
CA GLY A 82 -8.25 -15.41 2.21
C GLY A 82 -8.25 -15.96 3.65
N LYS A 83 -7.67 -15.24 4.63
CA LYS A 83 -7.57 -15.68 6.04
C LYS A 83 -8.50 -14.92 7.00
N ALA A 84 -9.64 -14.44 6.50
CA ALA A 84 -10.65 -13.72 7.28
C ALA A 84 -11.54 -14.66 8.10
#